data_AF-A0A7S2GBJ1-F1
#
_entry.id   AF-A0A7S2GBJ1-F1
#
_cell.length_a   1.000
_cell.length_b   1.000
_cell.length_c   1.000
_cell.angle_alpha   90.00
_cell.angle_beta   90.00
_cell.angle_gamma   90.00
#
_symmetry.space_group_name_H-M   'P 1'
#
loop_
_entity.id
_entity.type
_entity.pdbx_description
1 polymer ?
#
loop_
_entity_poly.entity_id
_entity_poly.type
_entity_poly.pdbx_seq_one_letter_code
_entity_poly.pdbx_strand_id
1 'polypeptide(L)'
;GQGGGVEYRTILGGQTVYIHPSSALFSRRPAPSTVIFAELVVTTKAYMRTVTAVQEPWLAELVPQLFTKKEATDNHPDTPRHTSSAASSRSGRGAPRAFRRNLMIDE
;
A
#
# COMPACT_ATOMS: atom_id res chain seq x y z
N GLY A 1 -18.10 -14.51 -15.87
CA GLY A 1 -18.54 -13.33 -15.09
C GLY A 1 -17.35 -12.43 -14.90
N GLN A 2 -17.49 -11.13 -15.16
CA GLN A 2 -16.39 -10.16 -15.21
C GLN A 2 -15.60 -10.17 -13.89
N GLY A 3 -14.38 -10.75 -13.94
CA GLY A 3 -13.48 -10.82 -12.80
C GLY A 3 -13.03 -9.43 -12.41
N GLY A 4 -13.24 -9.07 -11.14
CA GLY A 4 -12.79 -7.81 -10.57
C GLY A 4 -11.30 -7.59 -10.87
N GLY A 5 -10.98 -6.41 -11.38
CA GLY A 5 -9.60 -6.02 -11.68
C GLY A 5 -8.69 -6.13 -10.46
N VAL A 6 -7.38 -6.12 -10.72
CA VAL A 6 -6.37 -6.23 -9.67
C VAL A 6 -6.45 -5.02 -8.74
N GLU A 7 -6.50 -5.29 -7.43
CA GLU A 7 -6.49 -4.27 -6.38
C GLU A 7 -5.04 -3.82 -6.06
N TYR A 8 -4.87 -2.51 -5.92
CA TYR A 8 -3.65 -1.84 -5.49
C TYR A 8 -3.94 -0.93 -4.30
N ARG A 9 -2.88 -0.59 -3.54
CA ARG A 9 -2.95 0.39 -2.45
C ARG A 9 -1.93 1.50 -2.66
N THR A 10 -2.39 2.75 -2.61
CA THR A 10 -1.51 3.93 -2.66
C THR A 10 -0.53 3.92 -1.49
N ILE A 11 0.73 4.30 -1.73
CA ILE A 11 1.72 4.51 -0.67
C ILE A 11 1.26 5.65 0.24
N LEU A 12 0.79 6.74 -0.37
CA LEU A 12 0.24 7.88 0.33
C LEU A 12 -1.23 7.63 0.66
N GLY A 13 -1.59 7.64 1.95
CA GLY A 13 -2.98 7.51 2.41
C GLY A 13 -3.57 6.09 2.37
N GLY A 14 -2.92 5.12 1.73
CA GLY A 14 -3.37 3.71 1.76
C GLY A 14 -4.71 3.45 1.06
N GLN A 15 -5.11 4.30 0.12
CA GLN A 15 -6.37 4.20 -0.61
C GLN A 15 -6.39 2.98 -1.52
N THR A 16 -7.51 2.26 -1.51
CA THR A 16 -7.76 1.14 -2.42
C THR A 16 -8.12 1.67 -3.82
N VAL A 17 -7.37 1.22 -4.83
CA VAL A 17 -7.55 1.62 -6.23
C VAL A 17 -7.40 0.43 -7.18
N TYR A 18 -7.91 0.57 -8.41
CA TYR A 18 -7.91 -0.49 -9.43
C TYR A 18 -7.32 0.03 -10.75
N ILE A 19 -6.75 -0.84 -11.57
CA ILE A 19 -6.37 -0.46 -12.95
C ILE A 19 -7.65 -0.26 -13.76
N HIS A 20 -7.76 0.87 -14.48
CA HIS A 20 -8.89 1.13 -15.38
C HIS A 20 -8.94 0.09 -16.51
N PRO A 21 -10.13 -0.42 -16.92
CA PRO A 21 -10.26 -1.44 -17.97
C PRO A 21 -9.66 -1.07 -19.32
N SER A 22 -9.55 0.23 -19.62
CA SER A 22 -8.92 0.72 -20.86
C SER A 22 -7.39 0.67 -20.84
N SER A 23 -6.76 0.39 -19.70
CA SER A 23 -5.31 0.29 -19.60
C SER A 23 -4.82 -1.03 -20.17
N ALA A 24 -3.71 -1.00 -20.92
CA ALA A 24 -3.06 -2.21 -21.43
C ALA A 24 -2.64 -3.19 -20.32
N LEU A 25 -2.43 -2.69 -19.09
CA LEU A 25 -2.06 -3.51 -17.94
C LEU A 25 -3.25 -4.23 -17.29
N PHE A 26 -4.51 -3.90 -17.64
CA PHE A 26 -5.70 -4.48 -17.01
C PHE A 26 -5.77 -6.00 -17.17
N SER A 27 -5.42 -6.49 -18.36
CA SER A 27 -5.45 -7.92 -18.70
C SER A 27 -4.10 -8.61 -18.54
N ARG A 28 -3.06 -7.91 -18.07
CA ARG A 28 -1.71 -8.46 -17.95
C ARG A 28 -1.66 -9.53 -16.85
N ARG A 29 -1.10 -10.69 -17.19
CA ARG A 29 -0.83 -11.77 -16.23
C ARG A 29 0.62 -12.25 -16.37
N PRO A 30 1.40 -12.30 -15.28
CA PRO A 30 1.07 -11.83 -13.92
C PRO A 30 0.91 -10.30 -13.87
N ALA A 31 0.05 -9.84 -12.97
CA ALA A 31 -0.11 -8.42 -12.72
C ALA A 31 1.16 -7.84 -12.08
N PRO A 32 1.61 -6.64 -12.47
CA PRO A 32 2.79 -6.00 -11.86
C PRO A 32 2.61 -5.81 -10.36
N SER A 33 3.68 -6.01 -9.59
CA SER A 33 3.68 -5.76 -8.14
C SER A 33 3.53 -4.28 -7.81
N THR A 34 4.17 -3.42 -8.61
CA THR A 34 4.26 -1.98 -8.38
C THR A 34 3.96 -1.27 -9.69
N VAL A 35 3.14 -0.24 -9.61
CA VAL A 35 2.80 0.62 -10.74
C VAL A 35 2.88 2.09 -10.33
N ILE A 36 2.94 2.97 -11.32
CA ILE A 36 2.69 4.41 -11.20
C ILE A 36 1.52 4.76 -12.10
N PHE A 37 0.81 5.84 -11.78
CA PHE A 37 -0.33 6.34 -12.56
C PHE A 37 -0.31 7.86 -12.57
N ALA A 38 -0.82 8.45 -13.66
CA ALA A 38 -0.89 9.91 -13.81
C ALA A 38 -2.26 10.48 -13.43
N GLU A 39 -3.34 9.68 -13.54
CA GLU A 39 -4.70 10.16 -13.26
C GLU A 39 -5.47 9.17 -12.40
N LEU A 40 -6.23 9.70 -11.44
CA LEU A 40 -7.18 8.94 -10.64
C LEU A 40 -8.62 9.35 -10.99
N VAL A 41 -9.39 8.41 -11.53
CA VAL A 41 -10.82 8.61 -11.82
C VAL A 41 -11.64 7.99 -10.69
N VAL A 42 -12.28 8.84 -9.89
CA VAL A 42 -13.11 8.41 -8.77
C VAL A 42 -14.57 8.33 -9.21
N THR A 43 -15.12 7.12 -9.16
CA THR A 43 -16.55 6.84 -9.40
C THR A 43 -17.12 6.08 -8.19
N THR A 44 -17.89 5.01 -8.39
CA THR A 44 -18.18 4.00 -7.35
C THR A 44 -16.91 3.28 -6.88
N LYS A 45 -15.92 3.12 -7.76
CA LYS A 45 -14.56 2.65 -7.45
C LYS A 45 -13.54 3.65 -7.99
N ALA A 46 -12.39 3.74 -7.33
CA ALA A 46 -11.29 4.57 -7.79
C ALA A 46 -10.43 3.79 -8.81
N TYR A 47 -10.27 4.35 -10.01
CA TYR A 47 -9.55 3.73 -11.12
C TYR A 47 -8.35 4.57 -11.56
N MET A 48 -7.20 3.91 -11.72
CA MET A 48 -5.97 4.49 -12.24
C MET A 48 -5.98 4.48 -13.76
N ARG A 49 -5.69 5.62 -14.39
CA ARG A 49 -5.42 5.74 -15.84
C ARG A 49 -3.97 6.11 -16.09
N THR A 50 -3.51 5.81 -17.30
CA THR A 50 -2.11 6.02 -17.73
C THR A 50 -1.15 5.31 -16.77
N VAL A 51 -1.30 3.98 -16.68
CA VAL A 51 -0.62 3.14 -15.70
C VAL A 51 0.64 2.52 -16.30
N THR A 52 1.76 2.61 -15.59
CA THR A 52 3.06 2.04 -15.99
C THR A 52 3.60 1.12 -14.89
N ALA A 53 4.11 -0.05 -15.27
CA ALA A 53 4.76 -0.97 -14.34
C ALA A 53 6.18 -0.51 -14.03
N VAL A 54 6.56 -0.53 -12.75
CA VAL A 54 7.88 -0.08 -12.29
C VAL A 54 8.46 -1.03 -11.25
N GLN A 55 9.76 -0.92 -11.00
CA GLN A 55 10.44 -1.65 -9.94
C GLN A 55 10.59 -0.76 -8.70
N GLU A 56 10.29 -1.29 -7.52
CA GLU A 56 10.43 -0.59 -6.23
C GLU A 56 11.83 0.01 -5.97
N PRO A 57 12.98 -0.65 -6.27
CA PRO A 57 14.29 -0.06 -5.99
C PRO A 57 14.51 1.29 -6.70
N TRP A 58 13.99 1.45 -7.92
CA TRP A 58 14.11 2.72 -8.65
C TRP A 58 13.36 3.86 -7.96
N LEU A 59 12.21 3.55 -7.37
CA LEU A 59 11.42 4.53 -6.63
C LEU A 59 12.09 4.90 -5.30
N ALA A 60 12.73 3.95 -4.63
CA ALA A 60 13.47 4.20 -3.40
C ALA A 60 14.69 5.11 -3.62
N GLU A 61 15.33 5.02 -4.79
CA GLU A 61 16.43 5.91 -5.19
C GLU A 61 15.94 7.32 -5.54
N LEU A 62 14.82 7.42 -6.27
CA LEU A 62 14.29 8.71 -6.75
C LEU A 62 13.54 9.49 -5.67
N VAL A 63 12.77 8.80 -4.82
CA VAL A 63 11.90 9.43 -3.81
C VAL A 63 12.00 8.68 -2.48
N PRO A 64 13.16 8.74 -1.80
CA PRO A 64 13.43 7.97 -0.58
C PRO A 64 12.43 8.25 0.54
N GLN A 65 11.93 9.48 0.63
CA GLN A 65 10.94 9.90 1.64
C GLN A 65 9.61 9.12 1.60
N LEU A 66 9.24 8.53 0.46
CA LEU A 66 8.05 7.69 0.33
C LEU A 66 8.26 6.27 0.85
N PHE A 67 9.51 5.84 0.99
CA PHE A 67 9.90 4.49 1.42
C PHE A 67 10.58 4.47 2.80
N THR A 68 10.94 5.63 3.35
CA THR A 68 11.36 5.75 4.75
C THR A 68 10.16 5.49 5.66
N LYS A 69 10.21 4.38 6.40
CA LYS A 69 9.24 4.08 7.45
C LYS A 69 9.28 5.24 8.45
N LYS A 70 8.24 6.08 8.46
CA LYS A 70 8.07 7.09 9.50
C LYS A 70 7.93 6.31 10.81
N GLU A 71 9.03 6.21 11.56
CA GLU A 71 8.97 5.70 12.92
C GLU A 71 7.97 6.60 13.64
N ALA A 72 6.88 6.00 14.10
CA ALA A 72 5.98 6.68 15.01
C ALA A 72 6.83 7.01 16.22
N THR A 73 7.32 8.24 16.31
CA THR A 73 7.91 8.77 17.53
C THR A 73 6.77 8.87 18.53
N ASP A 74 6.48 7.75 19.19
CA ASP A 74 5.87 7.74 20.51
C ASP A 74 6.90 8.32 21.47
N ASN A 75 7.07 9.65 21.41
CA ASN A 75 7.80 10.41 22.42
C ASN A 75 6.90 10.49 23.65
N HIS A 76 6.73 9.37 24.36
CA HIS A 76 6.27 9.40 25.74
C HIS A 76 7.50 9.58 26.64
N PRO A 77 7.73 10.78 27.23
CA PRO A 77 8.78 10.93 28.22
C PRO A 77 8.47 10.03 29.42
N ASP A 78 9.43 9.16 29.76
CA ASP A 78 9.45 8.29 30.92
C ASP A 78 8.69 8.85 32.13
N THR A 79 7.58 8.20 32.50
CA THR A 79 7.11 8.23 33.89
C THR A 79 7.26 6.82 34.46
N PRO A 80 8.19 6.59 35.40
CA PRO A 80 8.27 5.32 36.08
C PRO A 80 7.11 5.22 37.07
N ARG A 81 6.16 4.31 36.81
CA ARG A 81 5.15 3.94 37.81
C ARG A 81 5.06 2.42 37.91
N HIS A 82 5.79 1.88 38.89
CA HIS A 82 5.59 0.54 39.40
C HIS A 82 4.17 0.41 39.97
N THR A 83 3.29 -0.36 39.34
CA THR A 83 2.26 -1.15 40.05
C THR A 83 1.89 -2.36 39.19
N SER A 84 2.17 -3.54 39.71
CA SER A 84 1.74 -4.87 39.26
C SER A 84 0.24 -4.98 39.00
N SER A 85 -0.17 -5.65 37.92
CA SER A 85 -1.21 -6.70 37.94
C SER A 85 -1.45 -7.31 36.55
N ALA A 86 -1.80 -8.59 36.56
CA ALA A 86 -1.99 -9.53 35.47
C ALA A 86 -3.07 -9.16 34.43
N ALA A 87 -2.90 -9.66 33.20
CA ALA A 87 -4.00 -10.22 32.40
C ALA A 87 -3.52 -11.00 31.17
N SER A 88 -3.65 -12.33 31.26
CA SER A 88 -4.21 -13.25 30.26
C SER A 88 -3.90 -13.10 28.76
N SER A 89 -3.15 -14.09 28.28
CA SER A 89 -3.49 -15.01 27.18
C SER A 89 -4.49 -14.55 26.11
N ARG A 90 -4.05 -14.48 24.84
CA ARG A 90 -4.81 -15.02 23.69
C ARG A 90 -3.97 -15.14 22.41
N SER A 91 -3.81 -16.41 22.01
CA SER A 91 -3.94 -16.97 20.66
C SER A 91 -3.81 -16.03 19.44
N GLY A 92 -2.94 -16.43 18.50
CA GLY A 92 -3.08 -16.02 17.10
C GLY A 92 -1.76 -15.95 16.33
N ARG A 93 -1.12 -17.10 16.06
CA ARG A 93 -0.02 -17.16 15.08
C ARG A 93 -0.55 -16.67 13.74
N GLY A 94 0.11 -15.62 13.23
CA GLY A 94 -0.38 -14.78 12.16
C GLY A 94 -0.55 -15.48 10.82
N ALA A 95 -1.60 -15.05 10.12
CA ALA A 95 -1.77 -15.30 8.69
C ALA A 95 -0.56 -14.77 7.90
N PRO A 96 -0.21 -15.37 6.75
CA PRO A 96 0.86 -14.85 5.90
C PRO A 96 0.51 -13.41 5.49
N ARG A 97 1.42 -12.47 5.76
CA ARG A 97 1.33 -11.08 5.30
C ARG A 97 1.35 -11.10 3.76
N ALA A 98 0.15 -11.16 3.18
CA ALA A 98 -0.04 -11.02 1.75
C ALA A 98 0.67 -9.74 1.28
N PHE A 99 1.44 -9.91 0.21
CA PHE A 99 2.23 -8.89 -0.46
C PHE A 99 1.47 -7.57 -0.55
N ARG A 100 1.90 -6.58 0.25
CA ARG A 100 1.45 -5.20 0.07
C ARG A 100 2.08 -4.70 -1.22
N ARG A 101 1.26 -4.56 -2.26
CA ARG A 101 1.64 -3.89 -3.49
C ARG A 101 1.66 -2.39 -3.20
N ASN A 102 2.84 -1.81 -3.19
CA ASN A 102 3.03 -0.37 -2.98
C ASN A 102 2.85 0.36 -4.33
N LEU A 103 2.23 1.55 -4.30
CA LEU A 103 1.90 2.38 -5.47
C LEU A 103 2.34 3.84 -5.25
N MET A 104 3.10 4.40 -6.19
CA MET A 104 3.60 5.77 -6.14
C MET A 104 2.72 6.70 -6.99
N ILE A 105 2.43 7.88 -6.45
CA ILE A 105 1.63 8.95 -7.05
C ILE A 105 2.60 9.95 -7.71
N ASP A 106 2.29 10.36 -8.94
CA ASP A 106 2.87 11.55 -9.59
C ASP A 106 2.08 12.78 -9.10
N GLU A 107 2.77 13.84 -8.68
CA GLU A 107 2.16 15.09 -8.18
C GLU A 107 1.29 15.81 -9.21
#